data_AF-A0A379FLW3-F1
#
_entry.id   AF-A0A379FLW3-F1
#
_cell.length_a   1.000
_cell.length_b   1.000
_cell.length_c   1.000
_cell.angle_alpha   90.00
_cell.angle_beta   90.00
_cell.angle_gamma   90.00
#
_symmetry.space_group_name_H-M   'P 1'
#
loop_
_entity.id
_entity.type
_entity.pdbx_description
1 polymer ?
#
loop_
_entity_poly.entity_id
_entity_poly.type
_entity_poly.pdbx_seq_one_letter_code
_entity_poly.pdbx_strand_id
1 'polypeptide(L)'
;MKHYINKNTGDIFAYSIEQLTQVSRISELEVLLQEKEPDFITAGNKLEHSEEDLHDAKLALQQRITELSMDESIDIDSHDDVKLLVQNVDDKTAKYQESLISFEKTESEYQVIKSEYDGILPIFFDIQENLNSLTKMSKEEVDAYINPPISKEQLITEAEQQKQSLLAESNSAIAPLQDAVDLGMATDKEKAQLTAWKRYWVLLNRVDTSLAPDIDWPEKTSS
;
A
#
# COMPACT_ATOMS: atom_id res chain seq x y z
N MET A 1 4.74 1.23 11.31
CA MET A 1 3.60 0.32 11.59
C MET A 1 2.33 1.05 11.19
N LYS A 2 1.39 0.42 10.47
CA LYS A 2 0.03 0.97 10.34
C LYS A 2 -0.87 0.27 11.36
N HIS A 3 -1.99 0.90 11.69
CA HIS A 3 -2.92 0.40 12.69
C HIS A 3 -4.32 0.21 12.11
N TYR A 4 -4.99 -0.84 12.57
CA TYR A 4 -6.42 -1.06 12.33
C TYR A 4 -7.19 -0.65 13.58
N ILE A 5 -8.25 0.11 13.40
CA ILE A 5 -9.21 0.40 14.47
C ILE A 5 -10.41 -0.51 14.26
N ASN A 6 -10.62 -1.45 15.18
CA ASN A 6 -11.81 -2.27 15.16
C ASN A 6 -13.02 -1.37 15.47
N LYS A 7 -13.89 -1.14 14.50
CA LYS A 7 -15.05 -0.24 14.67
C LYS A 7 -16.10 -0.77 15.65
N ASN A 8 -16.07 -2.07 15.96
CA ASN A 8 -17.02 -2.70 16.86
C ASN A 8 -16.54 -2.66 18.32
N THR A 9 -15.23 -2.74 18.56
CA THR A 9 -14.65 -2.77 19.93
C THR A 9 -13.88 -1.51 20.31
N GLY A 10 -13.49 -0.69 19.33
CA GLY A 10 -12.65 0.50 19.53
C GLY A 10 -11.16 0.19 19.73
N ASP A 11 -10.75 -1.09 19.70
CA ASP A 11 -9.36 -1.48 19.90
C ASP A 11 -8.50 -1.15 18.68
N ILE A 12 -7.26 -0.71 18.96
CA ILE A 12 -6.26 -0.35 17.96
C ILE A 12 -5.20 -1.45 17.91
N PHE A 13 -5.04 -2.09 16.76
CA PHE A 13 -4.07 -3.16 16.54
C PHE A 13 -2.94 -2.65 15.65
N ALA A 14 -1.69 -2.80 16.09
CA ALA A 14 -0.51 -2.51 15.28
C ALA A 14 -0.20 -3.71 14.37
N TYR A 15 -0.07 -3.45 13.06
CA TYR A 15 0.42 -4.43 12.11
C TYR A 15 1.85 -4.08 11.71
N SER A 16 2.69 -5.10 11.58
CA SER A 16 3.97 -4.96 10.89
C SER A 16 3.74 -4.57 9.43
N ILE A 17 4.72 -3.92 8.81
CA ILE A 17 4.64 -3.56 7.38
C ILE A 17 4.46 -4.84 6.54
N GLU A 18 5.14 -5.92 6.92
CA GLU A 18 5.04 -7.23 6.29
C GLU A 18 3.62 -7.82 6.35
N GLN A 19 2.95 -7.75 7.52
CA GLN A 19 1.57 -8.22 7.66
C GLN A 19 0.59 -7.42 6.78
N LEU A 20 0.76 -6.10 6.69
CA LEU A 20 -0.09 -5.25 5.84
C LEU A 20 0.13 -5.52 4.35
N THR A 21 1.38 -5.75 3.96
CA THR A 21 1.73 -6.14 2.60
C THR A 21 1.13 -7.49 2.23
N GLN A 22 1.18 -8.48 3.13
CA GLN A 22 0.57 -9.79 2.92
C GLN A 22 -0.95 -9.73 2.83
N VAL A 23 -1.63 -8.96 3.68
CA VAL A 23 -3.09 -8.76 3.61
C VAL A 23 -3.50 -7.99 2.36
N SER A 24 -2.72 -7.01 1.93
CA SER A 24 -3.02 -6.31 0.67
C SER A 24 -2.83 -7.25 -0.52
N ARG A 25 -1.78 -8.08 -0.48
CA ARG A 25 -1.49 -9.07 -1.52
C ARG A 25 -2.55 -10.16 -1.61
N ILE A 26 -3.08 -10.67 -0.49
CA ILE A 26 -4.12 -11.70 -0.52
C ILE A 26 -5.39 -11.17 -1.19
N SER A 27 -5.80 -9.93 -0.89
CA SER A 27 -6.97 -9.31 -1.54
C SER A 27 -6.75 -9.05 -3.04
N GLU A 28 -5.55 -8.66 -3.45
CA GLU A 28 -5.20 -8.55 -4.88
C GLU A 28 -5.30 -9.91 -5.59
N LEU A 29 -4.77 -10.97 -4.96
CA LEU A 29 -4.81 -12.33 -5.52
C LEU A 29 -6.24 -12.86 -5.61
N GLU A 30 -7.12 -12.55 -4.64
CA GLU A 30 -8.54 -12.92 -4.71
C GLU A 30 -9.24 -12.31 -5.91
N VAL A 31 -9.00 -11.02 -6.17
CA VAL A 31 -9.56 -10.34 -7.35
C VAL A 31 -9.02 -10.97 -8.63
N LEU A 32 -7.71 -11.22 -8.71
CA LEU A 32 -7.10 -11.85 -9.87
C LEU A 32 -7.63 -13.27 -10.12
N LEU A 33 -7.87 -14.06 -9.06
CA LEU A 33 -8.49 -15.37 -9.17
C LEU A 33 -9.93 -15.27 -9.69
N GLN A 34 -10.73 -14.33 -9.18
CA GLN A 34 -12.09 -14.09 -9.66
C GLN A 34 -12.14 -13.66 -11.13
N GLU A 35 -11.16 -12.86 -11.58
CA GLU A 35 -11.06 -12.45 -12.99
C GLU A 35 -10.62 -13.60 -13.90
N LYS A 36 -9.71 -14.47 -13.43
CA LYS A 36 -9.11 -15.54 -14.26
C LYS A 36 -9.86 -16.86 -14.24
N GLU A 37 -10.61 -17.16 -13.20
CA GLU A 37 -11.37 -18.40 -13.06
C GLU A 37 -12.36 -18.63 -14.22
N PRO A 38 -13.16 -17.64 -14.68
CA PRO A 38 -14.07 -17.85 -15.81
C PRO A 38 -13.34 -18.22 -17.10
N ASP A 39 -12.18 -17.63 -17.36
CA ASP A 39 -11.36 -17.92 -18.55
C ASP A 39 -10.80 -19.35 -18.47
N PHE A 40 -10.32 -19.76 -17.29
CA PHE A 40 -9.83 -21.12 -17.05
C PHE A 40 -10.92 -22.18 -17.27
N ILE A 41 -12.10 -21.97 -16.67
CA ILE A 41 -13.26 -22.85 -16.85
C ILE A 41 -13.70 -22.88 -18.31
N THR A 42 -13.74 -21.73 -18.98
CA THR A 42 -14.13 -21.66 -20.40
C THR A 42 -13.14 -22.40 -21.30
N ALA A 43 -11.84 -22.29 -21.04
CA ALA A 43 -10.82 -23.01 -21.78
C ALA A 43 -10.91 -24.52 -21.55
N GLY A 44 -11.15 -24.96 -20.30
CA GLY A 44 -11.35 -26.37 -19.95
C GLY A 44 -12.55 -26.97 -20.65
N ASN A 45 -13.70 -26.27 -20.60
CA ASN A 45 -14.90 -26.70 -21.32
C ASN A 45 -14.64 -26.83 -22.83
N LYS A 46 -13.95 -25.86 -23.45
CA LYS A 46 -13.62 -25.92 -24.89
C LYS A 46 -12.72 -27.12 -25.22
N LEU A 47 -11.76 -27.43 -24.36
CA LEU A 47 -10.89 -28.59 -24.53
C LEU A 47 -11.71 -29.88 -24.48
N GLU A 48 -12.54 -30.06 -23.46
CA GLU A 48 -13.43 -31.22 -23.31
C GLU A 48 -14.34 -31.41 -24.54
N HIS A 49 -15.02 -30.35 -24.98
CA HIS A 49 -15.89 -30.43 -26.17
C HIS A 49 -15.10 -30.78 -27.44
N SER A 50 -13.89 -30.25 -27.60
CA SER A 50 -13.04 -30.58 -28.76
C SER A 50 -12.48 -32.01 -28.72
N GLU A 51 -12.30 -32.57 -27.52
CA GLU A 51 -11.90 -33.95 -27.31
C GLU A 51 -13.05 -34.90 -27.68
N GLU A 52 -14.26 -34.62 -27.23
CA GLU A 52 -15.48 -35.36 -27.62
C GLU A 52 -15.70 -35.34 -29.14
N ASP A 53 -15.64 -34.16 -29.75
CA ASP A 53 -15.75 -33.97 -31.20
C ASP A 53 -14.72 -34.82 -31.99
N LEU A 54 -13.49 -34.88 -31.48
CA LEU A 54 -12.41 -35.69 -32.09
C LEU A 54 -12.65 -37.18 -31.87
N HIS A 55 -13.14 -37.57 -30.70
CA HIS A 55 -13.50 -38.95 -30.39
C HIS A 55 -14.58 -39.45 -31.35
N ASP A 56 -15.66 -38.69 -31.51
CA ASP A 56 -16.78 -39.03 -32.40
C ASP A 56 -16.34 -39.13 -33.87
N ALA A 57 -15.49 -38.20 -34.34
CA ALA A 57 -14.95 -38.25 -35.69
C ALA A 57 -14.10 -39.52 -35.94
N LYS A 58 -13.25 -39.89 -34.97
CA LYS A 58 -12.44 -41.11 -35.05
C LYS A 58 -13.30 -42.36 -35.03
N LEU A 59 -14.35 -42.39 -34.20
CA LEU A 59 -15.28 -43.50 -34.13
C LEU A 59 -16.03 -43.70 -35.45
N ALA A 60 -16.53 -42.63 -36.06
CA ALA A 60 -17.19 -42.67 -37.36
C ALA A 60 -16.27 -43.21 -38.47
N LEU A 61 -15.02 -42.73 -38.51
CA LEU A 61 -14.01 -43.26 -39.43
C LEU A 61 -13.76 -44.76 -39.21
N GLN A 62 -13.58 -45.17 -37.96
CA GLN A 62 -13.30 -46.56 -37.62
C GLN A 62 -14.47 -47.50 -37.95
N GLN A 63 -15.71 -47.07 -37.69
CA GLN A 63 -16.91 -47.81 -38.08
C GLN A 63 -16.96 -47.99 -39.59
N ARG A 64 -16.71 -46.92 -40.36
CA ARG A 64 -16.75 -46.97 -41.82
C ARG A 64 -15.66 -47.89 -42.41
N ILE A 65 -14.44 -47.82 -41.89
CA ILE A 65 -13.35 -48.73 -42.29
C ILE A 65 -13.74 -50.18 -41.99
N THR A 66 -14.34 -50.44 -40.83
CA THR A 66 -14.77 -51.79 -40.42
C THR A 66 -15.82 -52.33 -41.39
N GLU A 67 -16.83 -51.55 -41.75
CA GLU A 67 -17.85 -51.94 -42.73
C GLU A 67 -17.26 -52.31 -44.10
N LEU A 68 -16.34 -51.47 -44.61
CA LEU A 68 -15.71 -51.69 -45.92
C LEU A 68 -14.74 -52.87 -45.91
N SER A 69 -14.08 -53.14 -44.78
CA SER A 69 -13.14 -54.27 -44.64
C SER A 69 -13.82 -55.66 -44.69
N MET A 70 -15.15 -55.71 -44.61
CA MET A 70 -15.91 -56.96 -44.76
C MET A 70 -15.97 -57.46 -46.22
N ASP A 71 -15.58 -56.63 -47.19
CA ASP A 71 -15.44 -56.99 -48.61
C ASP A 71 -13.99 -56.77 -49.07
N GLU A 72 -13.22 -57.86 -49.17
CA GLU A 72 -11.80 -57.83 -49.55
C GLU A 72 -11.53 -57.33 -50.98
N SER A 73 -12.58 -57.12 -51.79
CA SER A 73 -12.44 -56.55 -53.15
C SER A 73 -12.42 -55.03 -53.17
N ILE A 74 -12.72 -54.37 -52.05
CA ILE A 74 -12.77 -52.91 -51.92
C ILE A 74 -11.39 -52.34 -51.60
N ASP A 75 -10.94 -51.39 -52.42
CA ASP A 75 -9.86 -50.48 -52.05
C ASP A 75 -10.40 -49.38 -51.11
N ILE A 76 -10.08 -49.51 -49.83
CA ILE A 76 -10.54 -48.61 -48.75
C ILE A 76 -9.92 -47.22 -48.90
N ASP A 77 -8.67 -47.14 -49.36
CA ASP A 77 -7.92 -45.88 -49.45
C ASP A 77 -8.40 -45.00 -50.62
N SER A 78 -9.05 -45.61 -51.61
CA SER A 78 -9.64 -44.91 -52.75
C SER A 78 -11.12 -44.54 -52.57
N HIS A 79 -11.73 -44.81 -51.42
CA HIS A 79 -13.14 -44.46 -51.16
C HIS A 79 -13.28 -42.98 -50.73
N ASP A 80 -14.05 -42.20 -51.50
CA ASP A 80 -14.29 -40.77 -51.24
C ASP A 80 -14.85 -40.48 -49.84
N ASP A 81 -15.73 -41.35 -49.33
CA ASP A 81 -16.30 -41.23 -47.97
C ASP A 81 -15.21 -41.35 -46.88
N VAL A 82 -14.26 -42.28 -47.07
CA VAL A 82 -13.15 -42.50 -46.12
C VAL A 82 -12.24 -41.29 -46.14
N LYS A 83 -11.94 -40.75 -47.32
CA LYS A 83 -11.13 -39.53 -47.46
C LYS A 83 -11.76 -38.32 -46.78
N LEU A 84 -13.08 -38.16 -46.88
CA LEU A 84 -13.81 -37.08 -46.20
C LEU A 84 -13.77 -37.25 -44.67
N LEU A 85 -13.91 -38.48 -44.17
CA LEU A 85 -13.83 -38.79 -42.74
C LEU A 85 -12.41 -38.59 -42.18
N VAL A 86 -11.38 -38.95 -42.95
CA VAL A 86 -9.97 -38.65 -42.61
C VAL A 86 -9.75 -37.14 -42.50
N GLN A 87 -10.20 -36.36 -43.49
CA GLN A 87 -10.09 -34.90 -43.43
C GLN A 87 -10.84 -34.32 -42.22
N ASN A 88 -12.02 -34.84 -41.88
CA ASN A 88 -12.76 -34.43 -40.69
C ASN A 88 -11.98 -34.75 -39.40
N VAL A 89 -11.37 -35.93 -39.29
CA VAL A 89 -10.50 -36.29 -38.16
C VAL A 89 -9.30 -35.34 -38.07
N ASP A 90 -8.67 -34.99 -39.18
CA ASP A 90 -7.56 -34.04 -39.22
C ASP A 90 -8.00 -32.64 -38.76
N ASP A 91 -9.14 -32.15 -39.25
CA ASP A 91 -9.71 -30.86 -38.87
C ASP A 91 -10.08 -30.81 -37.38
N LYS A 92 -10.68 -31.89 -36.84
CA LYS A 92 -10.98 -32.00 -35.40
C LYS A 92 -9.72 -32.13 -34.55
N THR A 93 -8.69 -32.82 -35.06
CA THR A 93 -7.39 -32.92 -34.39
C THR A 93 -6.74 -31.55 -34.27
N ALA A 94 -6.77 -30.73 -35.33
CA ALA A 94 -6.26 -29.36 -35.28
C ALA A 94 -7.00 -28.52 -34.23
N LYS A 95 -8.34 -28.58 -34.19
CA LYS A 95 -9.16 -27.86 -33.20
C LYS A 95 -8.88 -28.31 -31.76
N TYR A 96 -8.71 -29.61 -31.53
CA TYR A 96 -8.32 -30.14 -30.23
C TYR A 96 -6.95 -29.58 -29.78
N GLN A 97 -5.96 -29.57 -30.68
CA GLN A 97 -4.63 -29.03 -30.38
C GLN A 97 -4.68 -27.52 -30.06
N GLU A 98 -5.48 -26.75 -30.79
CA GLU A 98 -5.70 -25.33 -30.51
C GLU A 98 -6.33 -25.11 -29.13
N SER A 99 -7.36 -25.88 -28.78
CA SER A 99 -7.99 -25.84 -27.46
C SER A 99 -7.03 -26.26 -26.35
N LEU A 100 -6.21 -27.28 -26.58
CA LEU A 100 -5.22 -27.78 -25.61
C LEU A 100 -4.17 -26.69 -25.30
N ILE A 101 -3.60 -26.08 -26.33
CA ILE A 101 -2.63 -24.97 -26.17
C ILE A 101 -3.27 -23.81 -25.40
N SER A 102 -4.52 -23.47 -25.74
CA SER A 102 -5.25 -22.41 -25.03
C SER A 102 -5.51 -22.77 -23.57
N PHE A 103 -5.83 -24.03 -23.27
CA PHE A 103 -6.06 -24.51 -21.91
C PHE A 103 -4.78 -24.50 -21.09
N GLU A 104 -3.70 -25.12 -21.58
CA GLU A 104 -2.40 -25.18 -20.88
C GLU A 104 -1.89 -23.78 -20.55
N LYS A 105 -2.07 -22.82 -21.47
CA LYS A 105 -1.71 -21.43 -21.22
C LYS A 105 -2.52 -20.86 -20.05
N THR A 106 -3.85 -20.94 -20.10
CA THR A 106 -4.70 -20.37 -19.06
C THR A 106 -4.54 -21.09 -17.72
N GLU A 107 -4.34 -22.41 -17.73
CA GLU A 107 -4.02 -23.21 -16.56
C GLU A 107 -2.73 -22.72 -15.91
N SER A 108 -1.66 -22.52 -16.69
CA SER A 108 -0.39 -22.03 -16.16
C SER A 108 -0.53 -20.65 -15.49
N GLU A 109 -1.28 -19.73 -16.10
CA GLU A 109 -1.54 -18.40 -15.54
C GLU A 109 -2.36 -18.48 -14.25
N TYR A 110 -3.41 -19.32 -14.23
CA TYR A 110 -4.27 -19.51 -13.06
C TYR A 110 -3.51 -20.16 -11.89
N GLN A 111 -2.72 -21.21 -12.16
CA GLN A 111 -1.99 -21.96 -11.15
C GLN A 111 -0.91 -21.13 -10.44
N VAL A 112 -0.27 -20.17 -11.14
CA VAL A 112 0.69 -19.25 -10.52
C VAL A 112 0.01 -18.41 -9.44
N ILE A 113 -1.13 -17.80 -9.77
CA ILE A 113 -1.90 -16.96 -8.85
C ILE A 113 -2.45 -17.81 -7.70
N LYS A 114 -2.99 -18.98 -8.03
CA LYS A 114 -3.59 -19.90 -7.06
C LYS A 114 -2.57 -20.43 -6.06
N SER A 115 -1.38 -20.82 -6.52
CA SER A 115 -0.30 -21.29 -5.65
C SER A 115 0.20 -20.20 -4.71
N GLU A 116 0.31 -18.95 -5.20
CA GLU A 116 0.69 -17.82 -4.35
C GLU A 116 -0.38 -17.55 -3.28
N TYR A 117 -1.65 -17.54 -3.67
CA TYR A 117 -2.78 -17.37 -2.75
C TYR A 117 -2.80 -18.46 -1.67
N ASP A 118 -2.69 -19.73 -2.07
CA ASP A 118 -2.70 -20.87 -1.16
C ASP A 118 -1.47 -20.89 -0.24
N GLY A 119 -0.34 -20.33 -0.67
CA GLY A 119 0.85 -20.16 0.16
C GLY A 119 0.71 -19.07 1.24
N ILE A 120 -0.08 -18.02 0.97
CA ILE A 120 -0.32 -16.92 1.91
C ILE A 120 -1.44 -17.28 2.91
N LEU A 121 -2.43 -18.08 2.49
CA LEU A 121 -3.60 -18.42 3.31
C LEU A 121 -3.27 -18.91 4.72
N PRO A 122 -2.36 -19.88 4.95
CA PRO A 122 -2.02 -20.33 6.30
C PRO A 122 -1.48 -19.20 7.18
N ILE A 123 -0.65 -18.31 6.63
CA ILE A 123 -0.08 -17.17 7.34
C ILE A 123 -1.18 -16.16 7.69
N PHE A 124 -2.11 -15.92 6.76
CA PHE A 124 -3.26 -15.05 6.99
C PHE A 124 -4.16 -15.59 8.11
N PHE A 125 -4.49 -16.90 8.08
CA PHE A 125 -5.26 -17.54 9.15
C PHE A 125 -4.53 -17.53 10.48
N ASP A 126 -3.22 -17.82 10.49
CA ASP A 126 -2.40 -17.71 11.71
C ASP A 126 -2.45 -16.30 12.29
N ILE A 127 -2.33 -15.26 11.46
CA ILE A 127 -2.46 -13.86 11.90
C ILE A 127 -3.86 -13.59 12.44
N GLN A 128 -4.91 -14.08 11.76
CA GLN A 128 -6.30 -13.83 12.13
C GLN A 128 -6.72 -14.57 13.40
N GLU A 129 -6.33 -15.83 13.59
CA GLU A 129 -6.59 -16.60 14.80
C GLU A 129 -5.75 -16.08 15.98
N ASN A 130 -4.53 -15.61 15.71
CA ASN A 130 -3.66 -15.00 16.72
C ASN A 130 -3.88 -13.49 16.89
N LEU A 131 -4.91 -12.87 16.30
CA LEU A 131 -5.34 -11.48 16.59
C LEU A 131 -5.61 -11.28 18.10
N ASN A 132 -6.01 -12.34 18.82
CA ASN A 132 -6.18 -12.35 20.27
C ASN A 132 -4.86 -12.31 21.06
N SER A 133 -3.71 -12.57 20.40
CA SER A 133 -2.36 -12.57 20.98
C SER A 133 -1.49 -11.39 20.56
N LEU A 134 -1.98 -10.55 19.63
CA LEU A 134 -1.31 -9.30 19.25
C LEU A 134 -1.23 -8.40 20.48
N THR A 135 -0.03 -7.90 20.76
CA THR A 135 0.23 -7.01 21.88
C THR A 135 -0.63 -5.76 21.74
N LYS A 136 -1.62 -5.60 22.62
CA LYS A 136 -2.42 -4.39 22.72
C LYS A 136 -1.47 -3.22 22.97
N MET A 137 -1.41 -2.25 22.05
CA MET A 137 -0.66 -1.01 22.29
C MET A 137 -1.15 -0.40 23.59
N SER A 138 -0.20 0.04 24.43
CA SER A 138 -0.54 0.74 25.65
C SER A 138 -1.19 2.09 25.32
N LYS A 139 -1.91 2.67 26.28
CA LYS A 139 -2.53 3.97 26.10
C LYS A 139 -1.49 5.06 25.82
N GLU A 140 -0.30 4.90 26.39
CA GLU A 140 0.86 5.78 26.23
C GLU A 140 1.48 5.67 24.83
N GLU A 141 1.55 4.46 24.25
CA GLU A 141 2.04 4.26 22.88
C GLU A 141 1.08 4.85 21.84
N VAL A 142 -0.23 4.74 22.08
CA VAL A 142 -1.26 5.38 21.25
C VAL A 142 -1.15 6.90 21.31
N ASP A 143 -1.00 7.47 22.52
CA ASP A 143 -0.88 8.91 22.71
C ASP A 143 0.37 9.49 22.05
N ALA A 144 1.53 8.82 22.19
CA ALA A 144 2.78 9.23 21.56
C ALA A 144 2.75 9.18 20.03
N TYR A 145 1.87 8.38 19.42
CA TYR A 145 1.69 8.33 17.97
C TYR A 145 0.70 9.39 17.46
N ILE A 146 -0.42 9.58 18.17
CA ILE A 146 -1.44 10.58 17.82
C ILE A 146 -0.92 12.00 18.05
N ASN A 147 -0.12 12.17 19.10
CA ASN A 147 0.50 13.42 19.48
C ASN A 147 2.00 13.19 19.66
N PRO A 148 2.79 13.16 18.57
CA PRO A 148 4.22 12.96 18.67
C PRO A 148 4.82 14.03 19.60
N PRO A 149 5.61 13.62 20.61
CA PRO A 149 6.21 14.58 21.51
C PRO A 149 7.05 15.56 20.69
N ILE A 150 6.83 16.86 20.92
CA ILE A 150 7.59 17.92 20.27
C ILE A 150 9.07 17.65 20.52
N SER A 151 9.84 17.56 19.44
CA SER A 151 11.27 17.26 19.56
C SER A 151 11.99 18.39 20.29
N LYS A 152 13.08 18.06 21.00
CA LYS A 152 13.91 19.07 21.66
C LYS A 152 14.40 20.15 20.68
N GLU A 153 14.71 19.77 19.44
CA GLU A 153 15.12 20.71 18.39
C GLU A 153 14.01 21.68 17.98
N GLN A 154 12.76 21.21 17.89
CA GLN A 154 11.60 22.07 17.66
C GLN A 154 11.37 23.03 18.83
N LEU A 155 11.46 22.56 20.08
CA LEU A 155 11.35 23.43 21.26
C LEU A 155 12.44 24.52 21.29
N ILE A 156 13.67 24.16 20.91
CA ILE A 156 14.77 25.12 20.80
C ILE A 156 14.48 26.15 19.69
N THR A 157 13.98 25.68 18.54
CA THR A 157 13.64 26.56 17.40
C THR A 157 12.52 27.55 17.75
N GLU A 158 11.47 27.09 18.44
CA GLU A 158 10.38 27.94 18.93
C GLU A 158 10.89 28.97 19.95
N ALA A 159 11.74 28.54 20.89
CA ALA A 159 12.37 29.44 21.85
C ALA A 159 13.28 30.49 21.16
N GLU A 160 14.02 30.10 20.12
CA GLU A 160 14.82 31.04 19.32
C GLU A 160 13.95 32.07 18.59
N GLN A 161 12.84 31.64 17.98
CA GLN A 161 11.88 32.56 17.38
C GLN A 161 11.29 33.53 18.41
N GLN A 162 10.91 33.04 19.58
CA GLN A 162 10.40 33.88 20.66
C GLN A 162 11.45 34.92 21.11
N LYS A 163 12.71 34.50 21.29
CA LYS A 163 13.83 35.41 21.63
C LYS A 163 14.01 36.48 20.57
N GLN A 164 14.02 36.11 19.28
CA GLN A 164 14.16 37.07 18.19
C GLN A 164 13.02 38.09 18.15
N SER A 165 11.77 37.64 18.36
CA SER A 165 10.60 38.51 18.43
C SER A 165 10.71 39.55 19.56
N LEU A 166 11.08 39.11 20.77
CA LEU A 166 11.24 39.99 21.93
C LEU A 166 12.41 40.98 21.77
N LEU A 167 13.48 40.57 21.10
CA LEU A 167 14.60 41.46 20.75
C LEU A 167 14.19 42.52 19.72
N ALA A 168 13.39 42.14 18.72
CA ALA A 168 12.87 43.07 17.72
C ALA A 168 11.91 44.10 18.34
N GLU A 169 11.03 43.66 19.24
CA GLU A 169 10.16 44.55 20.03
C GLU A 169 10.99 45.55 20.85
N SER A 170 11.99 45.05 21.57
CA SER A 170 12.87 45.87 22.40
C SER A 170 13.63 46.91 21.56
N ASN A 171 14.16 46.52 20.39
CA ASN A 171 14.84 47.43 19.48
C ASN A 171 13.89 48.52 18.95
N SER A 172 12.66 48.15 18.62
CA SER A 172 11.63 49.09 18.15
C SER A 172 11.24 50.12 19.21
N ALA A 173 11.29 49.75 20.50
CA ALA A 173 11.09 50.68 21.61
C ALA A 173 12.33 51.54 21.91
N ILE A 174 13.53 50.97 21.79
CA ILE A 174 14.80 51.67 22.06
C ILE A 174 15.06 52.77 21.04
N ALA A 175 14.82 52.53 19.75
CA ALA A 175 15.16 53.46 18.67
C ALA A 175 14.64 54.89 18.89
N PRO A 176 13.33 55.16 19.07
CA PRO A 176 12.83 56.53 19.25
C PRO A 176 13.30 57.17 20.57
N LEU A 177 13.45 56.38 21.63
CA LEU A 177 13.95 56.86 22.92
C LEU A 177 15.43 57.27 22.85
N GLN A 178 16.22 56.53 22.08
CA GLN A 178 17.62 56.85 21.81
C GLN A 178 17.73 58.13 20.97
N ASP A 179 16.92 58.27 19.92
CA ASP A 179 16.88 59.48 19.10
C ASP A 179 16.55 60.72 19.94
N ALA A 180 15.57 60.62 20.84
CA ALA A 180 15.23 61.71 21.74
C ALA A 180 16.40 62.09 22.67
N VAL A 181 17.17 61.11 23.15
CA VAL A 181 18.36 61.37 23.98
C VAL A 181 19.47 62.03 23.15
N ASP A 182 19.73 61.52 21.95
CA ASP A 182 20.80 62.00 21.07
C ASP A 182 20.52 63.42 20.55
N LEU A 183 19.26 63.75 20.34
CA LEU A 183 18.79 65.11 19.98
C LEU A 183 18.70 66.06 21.20
N GLY A 184 18.96 65.57 22.42
CA GLY A 184 18.83 66.36 23.65
C GLY A 184 17.39 66.73 24.01
N MET A 185 16.40 66.02 23.45
CA MET A 185 14.96 66.25 23.62
C MET A 185 14.32 65.33 24.66
N ALA A 186 15.02 64.29 25.13
CA ALA A 186 14.48 63.30 26.04
C ALA A 186 14.15 63.85 27.42
N THR A 187 12.92 63.58 27.86
CA THR A 187 12.46 63.75 29.24
C THR A 187 13.13 62.74 30.17
N ASP A 188 13.12 63.01 31.48
CA ASP A 188 13.66 62.08 32.47
C ASP A 188 12.91 60.74 32.48
N LYS A 189 11.63 60.74 32.12
CA LYS A 189 10.83 59.53 31.94
C LYS A 189 11.31 58.70 30.75
N GLU A 190 11.57 59.33 29.61
CA GLU A 190 12.08 58.63 28.42
C GLU A 190 13.49 58.05 28.66
N LYS A 191 14.34 58.76 29.42
CA LYS A 191 15.66 58.24 29.83
C LYS A 191 15.55 57.01 30.74
N ALA A 192 14.61 57.01 31.69
CA ALA A 192 14.33 55.86 32.54
C ALA A 192 13.82 54.67 31.73
N GLN A 193 12.90 54.91 30.79
CA GLN A 193 12.37 53.89 29.88
C GLN A 193 13.44 53.31 28.96
N LEU A 194 14.31 54.15 28.40
CA LEU A 194 15.43 53.71 27.57
C LEU A 194 16.35 52.78 28.36
N THR A 195 16.62 53.09 29.62
CA THR A 195 17.45 52.27 30.50
C THR A 195 16.79 50.93 30.80
N ALA A 196 15.48 50.92 31.08
CA ALA A 196 14.71 49.70 31.32
C ALA A 196 14.69 48.79 30.07
N TRP A 197 14.43 49.36 28.90
CA TRP A 197 14.43 48.61 27.63
C TRP A 197 15.80 48.07 27.27
N LYS A 198 16.88 48.85 27.43
CA LYS A 198 18.26 48.36 27.21
C LYS A 198 18.61 47.22 28.17
N ARG A 199 18.21 47.32 29.44
CA ARG A 199 18.40 46.24 30.42
C ARG A 199 17.65 44.98 29.98
N TYR A 200 16.40 45.12 29.59
CA TYR A 200 15.57 44.01 29.10
C TYR A 200 16.19 43.35 27.85
N TRP A 201 16.62 44.13 26.86
CA TRP A 201 17.31 43.66 25.65
C TRP A 201 18.59 42.88 25.97
N VAL A 202 19.40 43.36 26.92
CA VAL A 202 20.62 42.66 27.36
C VAL A 202 20.28 41.34 28.06
N LEU A 203 19.25 41.32 28.89
CA LEU A 203 18.79 40.09 29.56
C LEU A 203 18.28 39.07 28.55
N LEU A 204 17.47 39.50 27.57
CA LEU A 204 16.99 38.64 26.48
C LEU A 204 18.15 38.04 25.67
N ASN A 205 19.18 38.82 25.33
CA ASN A 205 20.34 38.31 24.60
C ASN A 205 21.06 37.16 25.32
N ARG A 206 21.03 37.17 26.65
CA ARG A 206 21.67 36.15 27.51
C ARG A 206 20.82 34.90 27.74
N VAL A 207 19.55 34.90 27.33
CA VAL A 207 18.69 33.71 27.44
C VAL A 207 19.28 32.57 26.59
N ASP A 208 19.48 31.42 27.23
CA ASP A 208 19.91 30.18 26.58
C ASP A 208 18.67 29.39 26.12
N THR A 209 18.45 29.35 24.81
CA THR A 209 17.31 28.66 24.19
C THR A 209 17.47 27.15 24.17
N SER A 210 18.66 26.62 24.45
CA SER A 210 18.92 25.17 24.52
C SER A 210 18.26 24.49 25.74
N LEU A 211 17.82 25.29 26.71
CA LEU A 211 17.14 24.86 27.93
C LEU A 211 15.64 24.61 27.72
N ALA A 212 15.10 24.81 26.50
CA ALA A 212 13.69 24.58 26.22
C ALA A 212 13.24 23.17 26.63
N PRO A 213 12.07 23.01 27.27
CA PRO A 213 11.06 24.06 27.53
C PRO A 213 11.29 24.89 28.81
N ASP A 214 12.28 24.55 29.63
CA ASP A 214 12.53 25.13 30.96
C ASP A 214 13.36 26.43 30.87
N ILE A 215 12.81 27.45 30.21
CA ILE A 215 13.47 28.76 30.02
C ILE A 215 12.84 29.83 30.92
N ASP A 216 13.69 30.47 31.73
CA ASP A 216 13.32 31.67 32.51
C ASP A 216 13.38 32.93 31.63
N TRP A 217 12.23 33.34 31.09
CA TRP A 217 12.14 34.57 30.31
C TRP A 217 12.21 35.81 31.20
N PRO A 218 13.03 36.82 30.86
CA PRO A 218 13.05 38.06 31.61
C PRO A 218 11.69 38.76 31.50
N GLU A 219 11.27 39.42 32.58
CA GLU A 219 10.06 40.24 32.57
C GLU A 219 10.30 41.60 31.93
N LYS A 220 9.30 42.06 31.17
CA LYS A 220 9.28 43.40 30.61
C LYS A 220 9.02 44.41 31.73
N THR A 221 10.09 45.00 32.27
CA THR A 221 9.96 46.04 33.29
C THR A 221 9.37 47.30 32.67
N SER A 222 8.06 47.49 32.85
CA SER A 222 7.33 48.69 32.43
C SER A 222 7.42 49.71 33.55
N SER A 223 8.17 50.80 33.38
CA SER A 223 8.14 51.95 34.29
C SER A 223 8.03 53.27 33.54
#